data_AF-A0A5J4ZH60-F1
#
_entry.id   AF-A0A5J4ZH60-F1
#
_cell.length_a   1.000
_cell.length_b   1.000
_cell.length_c   1.000
_cell.angle_alpha   90.00
_cell.angle_beta   90.00
_cell.angle_gamma   90.00
#
_symmetry.space_group_name_H-M   'P 1'
#
loop_
_entity.id
_entity.type
_entity.pdbx_description
1 polymer ?
#
loop_
_entity_poly.entity_id
_entity_poly.type
_entity_poly.pdbx_seq_one_letter_code
_entity_poly.pdbx_strand_id
1 'polypeptide(L)'
;MQALIVSPDCRLAPEHKLPAAIDDAHIALRWLKEEALSEDTDMWLRDGVDFDRVFILGDSSGGNTAHHLAVRLGAGSKELAPVRVRGYVLLAPFFGGIVRTKSEEETPCEAFWNLEMYNRFWRLSIPDGATLDHPFVNPFGPLSPCLKGVALDPILAVVGGGEILKDRVEDYARRLKELGKKIEYVEFEGKQHALVVTPDYRLAPKHKLPAAIDDAHNALKWLKEEALSENTDMWLHDGVDFDRVFILGDSFGGNMAHHLVVRLGTSSKELAPIRVRGYVLLAPFFGGIVKTKFWRLSIPDGATLDHPFVNPFGPLSPRLKWVALDLILVVVGGGEILKDRVENYARRLKEMGKKIEYVEFEGKQHGFFTDHSFSEEAKVLMQIIKGFMFGMN
;
A
#
# COMPACT_ATOMS: atom_id res chain seq x y z
N MET A 1 -1.82 -6.56 19.22
CA MET A 1 -3.23 -6.15 19.02
C MET A 1 -3.64 -6.73 17.68
N GLN A 2 -4.63 -7.60 17.63
CA GLN A 2 -5.13 -8.16 16.37
C GLN A 2 -6.25 -7.24 15.87
N ALA A 3 -6.27 -6.92 14.57
CA ALA A 3 -7.28 -6.10 13.94
C ALA A 3 -7.75 -6.78 12.66
N LEU A 4 -9.04 -6.72 12.38
CA LEU A 4 -9.59 -7.09 11.08
C LEU A 4 -9.52 -5.87 10.16
N ILE A 5 -9.03 -6.07 8.94
CA ILE A 5 -8.95 -5.03 7.91
C ILE A 5 -10.04 -5.30 6.88
N VAL A 6 -10.90 -4.31 6.63
CA VAL A 6 -11.88 -4.28 5.55
C VAL A 6 -11.45 -3.20 4.56
N SER A 7 -11.11 -3.58 3.33
CA SER A 7 -10.71 -2.67 2.25
C SER A 7 -11.80 -2.72 1.16
N PRO A 8 -12.76 -1.78 1.15
CA PRO A 8 -13.80 -1.75 0.13
C PRO A 8 -13.27 -1.18 -1.18
N ASP A 9 -13.64 -1.81 -2.29
CA ASP A 9 -13.46 -1.23 -3.62
C ASP A 9 -14.38 -0.01 -3.77
N CYS A 10 -13.86 1.04 -4.41
CA CYS A 10 -14.59 2.28 -4.66
C CYS A 10 -14.59 2.56 -6.16
N ARG A 11 -15.67 3.16 -6.65
CA ARG A 11 -15.72 3.70 -8.01
C ARG A 11 -14.67 4.81 -8.15
N LEU A 12 -13.92 4.75 -9.25
CA LEU A 12 -12.80 5.64 -9.51
C LEU A 12 -13.19 6.81 -10.41
N ALA A 13 -12.50 7.93 -10.22
CA ALA A 13 -12.51 9.03 -11.17
C ALA A 13 -11.58 8.68 -12.35
N PRO A 14 -11.86 9.18 -13.57
CA PRO A 14 -12.85 10.21 -13.92
C PRO A 14 -14.27 9.70 -14.21
N GLU A 15 -14.47 8.40 -14.39
CA GLU A 15 -15.78 7.81 -14.73
C GLU A 15 -16.83 8.10 -13.66
N HIS A 16 -16.39 8.14 -12.41
CA HIS A 16 -17.21 8.41 -11.25
C HIS A 16 -16.53 9.44 -10.34
N LYS A 17 -16.71 10.72 -10.67
CA LYS A 17 -16.19 11.85 -9.89
C LYS A 17 -16.78 11.91 -8.47
N LEU A 18 -16.13 12.65 -7.59
CA LEU A 18 -16.59 12.88 -6.22
C LEU A 18 -18.03 13.46 -6.22
N PRO A 19 -18.92 12.95 -5.35
CA PRO A 19 -18.62 12.16 -4.15
C PRO A 19 -18.67 10.63 -4.29
N ALA A 20 -18.63 10.04 -5.49
CA ALA A 20 -18.86 8.60 -5.69
C ALA A 20 -18.03 7.69 -4.75
N ALA A 21 -16.71 7.91 -4.67
CA ALA A 21 -15.84 7.13 -3.78
C ALA A 21 -16.17 7.33 -2.27
N ILE A 22 -16.61 8.53 -1.87
CA ILE A 22 -17.04 8.81 -0.48
C ILE A 22 -18.34 8.06 -0.17
N ASP A 23 -19.27 8.02 -1.13
CA ASP A 23 -20.52 7.28 -1.00
C ASP A 23 -20.29 5.77 -0.94
N ASP A 24 -19.36 5.24 -1.74
CA ASP A 24 -19.00 3.82 -1.72
C ASP A 24 -18.37 3.41 -0.39
N ALA A 25 -17.48 4.24 0.16
CA ALA A 25 -16.92 4.01 1.49
C ALA A 25 -18.00 4.09 2.60
N HIS A 26 -18.99 4.98 2.47
CA HIS A 26 -20.15 5.01 3.39
C HIS A 26 -21.04 3.78 3.25
N ILE A 27 -21.25 3.28 2.02
CA ILE A 27 -21.98 2.03 1.75
C ILE A 27 -21.28 0.84 2.43
N ALA A 28 -19.94 0.75 2.33
CA ALA A 28 -19.18 -0.31 3.00
C ALA A 28 -19.35 -0.29 4.52
N LEU A 29 -19.40 0.89 5.14
CA LEU A 29 -19.69 1.02 6.58
C LEU A 29 -21.12 0.61 6.95
N ARG A 30 -22.09 0.88 6.07
CA ARG A 30 -23.47 0.40 6.25
C ARG A 30 -23.57 -1.11 6.11
N TRP A 31 -22.86 -1.71 5.16
CA TRP A 31 -22.73 -3.16 5.07
C TRP A 31 -22.10 -3.74 6.36
N LEU A 32 -21.03 -3.13 6.87
CA LEU A 32 -20.42 -3.58 8.14
C LEU A 32 -21.41 -3.52 9.31
N LYS A 33 -22.29 -2.51 9.34
CA LYS A 33 -23.38 -2.44 10.31
C LYS A 33 -24.37 -3.59 10.14
N GLU A 34 -24.76 -3.91 8.91
CA GLU A 34 -25.67 -5.02 8.62
C GLU A 34 -25.08 -6.36 9.07
N GLU A 35 -23.79 -6.59 8.82
CA GLU A 35 -23.07 -7.76 9.34
C GLU A 35 -23.01 -7.77 10.86
N ALA A 36 -22.74 -6.63 11.49
CA ALA A 36 -22.70 -6.54 12.95
C ALA A 36 -24.06 -6.82 13.63
N LEU A 37 -25.16 -6.68 12.88
CA LEU A 37 -26.54 -6.93 13.35
C LEU A 37 -27.05 -8.33 12.98
N SER A 38 -26.42 -9.01 12.04
CA SER A 38 -26.93 -10.27 11.48
C SER A 38 -26.60 -11.47 12.37
N GLU A 39 -27.58 -12.38 12.51
CA GLU A 39 -27.45 -13.70 13.16
C GLU A 39 -26.94 -14.80 12.22
N ASP A 40 -26.69 -14.48 10.94
CA ASP A 40 -26.08 -15.37 9.93
C ASP A 40 -24.72 -14.92 9.32
N THR A 41 -24.10 -13.85 9.82
CA THR A 41 -22.74 -13.41 9.43
C THR A 41 -21.68 -14.51 9.53
N ASP A 42 -20.77 -14.50 8.54
CA ASP A 42 -19.65 -15.42 8.46
C ASP A 42 -18.82 -15.48 9.74
N MET A 43 -18.36 -16.69 10.11
CA MET A 43 -17.62 -16.94 11.35
C MET A 43 -16.37 -16.05 11.52
N TRP A 44 -15.69 -15.68 10.42
CA TRP A 44 -14.47 -14.86 10.46
C TRP A 44 -14.73 -13.40 10.86
N LEU A 45 -15.95 -12.88 10.68
CA LEU A 45 -16.39 -11.55 11.12
C LEU A 45 -16.94 -11.56 12.55
N ARG A 46 -17.32 -12.74 13.07
CA ARG A 46 -17.91 -12.89 14.41
C ARG A 46 -16.90 -13.13 15.50
N ASP A 47 -15.93 -13.99 15.23
CA ASP A 47 -15.00 -14.44 16.25
C ASP A 47 -13.90 -13.39 16.46
N GLY A 48 -14.07 -12.58 17.50
CA GLY A 48 -13.03 -11.66 17.99
C GLY A 48 -13.03 -10.27 17.36
N VAL A 49 -14.05 -9.91 16.58
CA VAL A 49 -14.23 -8.54 16.06
C VAL A 49 -15.06 -7.71 17.04
N ASP A 50 -14.49 -6.60 17.49
CA ASP A 50 -15.18 -5.63 18.34
C ASP A 50 -15.70 -4.46 17.49
N PHE A 51 -16.98 -4.51 17.12
CA PHE A 51 -17.63 -3.47 16.32
C PHE A 51 -17.74 -2.11 17.04
N ASP A 52 -17.49 -2.04 18.35
CA ASP A 52 -17.39 -0.78 19.08
C ASP A 52 -16.00 -0.11 18.92
N ARG A 53 -15.02 -0.82 18.34
CA ARG A 53 -13.64 -0.35 18.13
C ARG A 53 -13.22 -0.36 16.66
N VAL A 54 -13.95 0.41 15.85
CA VAL A 54 -13.63 0.59 14.42
C VAL A 54 -12.80 1.85 14.21
N PHE A 55 -11.81 1.77 13.31
CA PHE A 55 -10.99 2.91 12.89
C PHE A 55 -11.03 2.99 11.37
N ILE A 56 -11.07 4.21 10.84
CA ILE A 56 -11.04 4.45 9.39
C ILE A 56 -9.65 4.97 9.03
N LEU A 57 -8.97 4.27 8.14
CA LEU A 57 -7.65 4.65 7.65
C LEU A 57 -7.73 4.92 6.16
N GLY A 58 -7.06 5.97 5.70
CA GLY A 58 -6.94 6.26 4.29
C GLY A 58 -5.64 6.98 3.97
N ASP A 59 -5.05 6.62 2.83
CA ASP A 59 -3.86 7.24 2.27
C ASP A 59 -4.20 8.12 1.07
N SER A 60 -3.59 9.30 0.96
CA SER A 60 -3.79 10.23 -0.15
C SER A 60 -5.27 10.56 -0.39
N SER A 61 -5.85 10.18 -1.53
CA SER A 61 -7.29 10.31 -1.82
C SER A 61 -8.18 9.53 -0.85
N GLY A 62 -7.69 8.43 -0.28
CA GLY A 62 -8.33 7.71 0.81
C GLY A 62 -8.33 8.53 2.10
N GLY A 63 -7.28 9.30 2.38
CA GLY A 63 -7.22 10.23 3.51
C GLY A 63 -8.23 11.38 3.37
N ASN A 64 -8.42 11.88 2.15
CA ASN A 64 -9.50 12.82 1.83
C ASN A 64 -10.88 12.21 2.11
N THR A 65 -11.10 10.98 1.66
CA THR A 65 -12.34 10.23 1.89
C THR A 65 -12.59 10.01 3.38
N ALA A 66 -11.57 9.62 4.15
CA ALA A 66 -11.64 9.44 5.58
C ALA A 66 -12.08 10.74 6.30
N HIS A 67 -11.58 11.91 5.88
CA HIS A 67 -12.05 13.18 6.40
C HIS A 67 -13.55 13.41 6.14
N HIS A 68 -14.02 13.18 4.91
CA HIS A 68 -15.43 13.39 4.58
C HIS A 68 -16.35 12.43 5.31
N LEU A 69 -15.92 11.18 5.52
CA LEU A 69 -16.62 10.24 6.40
C LEU A 69 -16.66 10.73 7.85
N ALA A 70 -15.56 11.28 8.37
CA ALA A 70 -15.53 11.84 9.72
C ALA A 70 -16.55 12.97 9.90
N VAL A 71 -16.64 13.87 8.92
CA VAL A 71 -17.61 14.98 8.93
C VAL A 71 -19.04 14.47 8.78
N ARG A 72 -19.28 13.51 7.88
CA ARG A 72 -20.61 12.94 7.60
C ARG A 72 -21.16 12.15 8.78
N LEU A 73 -20.35 11.27 9.37
CA LEU A 73 -20.77 10.38 10.45
C LEU A 73 -20.85 11.10 11.80
N GLY A 74 -20.01 12.11 11.99
CA GLY A 74 -19.83 12.79 13.27
C GLY A 74 -19.34 11.86 14.39
N ALA A 75 -19.22 12.42 15.58
CA ALA A 75 -18.65 11.71 16.73
C ALA A 75 -19.50 10.49 17.16
N GLY A 76 -18.83 9.34 17.26
CA GLY A 76 -19.38 8.06 17.64
C GLY A 76 -20.25 7.39 16.57
N SER A 77 -20.31 7.94 15.36
CA SER A 77 -21.00 7.36 14.20
C SER A 77 -22.37 6.76 14.54
N LYS A 78 -23.21 7.52 15.26
CA LYS A 78 -24.44 6.98 15.90
C LYS A 78 -25.38 6.28 14.92
N GLU A 79 -25.43 6.73 13.67
CA GLU A 79 -26.23 6.12 12.60
C GLU A 79 -25.78 4.70 12.23
N LEU A 80 -24.52 4.34 12.53
CA LEU A 80 -23.92 3.05 12.25
C LEU A 80 -24.02 2.04 13.40
N ALA A 81 -24.62 2.41 14.54
CA ALA A 81 -24.73 1.50 15.69
C ALA A 81 -25.27 0.11 15.28
N PRO A 82 -24.63 -1.00 15.71
CA PRO A 82 -23.63 -1.09 16.78
C PRO A 82 -22.19 -0.76 16.37
N VAL A 83 -21.93 -0.53 15.08
CA VAL A 83 -20.60 -0.12 14.60
C VAL A 83 -20.28 1.29 15.08
N ARG A 84 -19.18 1.43 15.82
CA ARG A 84 -18.70 2.72 16.34
C ARG A 84 -17.29 3.01 15.87
N VAL A 85 -17.17 4.08 15.09
CA VAL A 85 -15.87 4.64 14.72
C VAL A 85 -15.27 5.35 15.93
N ARG A 86 -14.02 5.03 16.25
CA ARG A 86 -13.26 5.56 17.40
C ARG A 86 -12.18 6.54 17.01
N GLY A 87 -11.81 6.57 15.73
CA GLY A 87 -10.87 7.54 15.21
C GLY A 87 -10.59 7.33 13.73
N TYR A 88 -9.91 8.32 13.16
CA TYR A 88 -9.53 8.37 11.75
C TYR A 88 -8.02 8.55 11.63
N VAL A 89 -7.40 7.81 10.71
CA VAL A 89 -5.98 7.93 10.38
C VAL A 89 -5.86 8.38 8.93
N LEU A 90 -5.37 9.59 8.73
CA LEU A 90 -5.24 10.24 7.45
C LEU A 90 -3.75 10.27 7.11
N LEU A 91 -3.32 9.39 6.21
CA LEU A 91 -1.96 9.38 5.69
C LEU A 91 -1.91 10.26 4.45
N ALA A 92 -1.04 11.26 4.46
CA ALA A 92 -0.84 12.27 3.42
C ALA A 92 -2.15 12.70 2.75
N PRO A 93 -3.21 13.09 3.49
CA PRO A 93 -4.53 13.26 2.91
C PRO A 93 -4.51 14.28 1.77
N PHE A 94 -5.04 13.86 0.63
CA PHE A 94 -5.06 14.67 -0.58
C PHE A 94 -6.09 15.78 -0.43
N PHE A 95 -5.65 16.92 0.10
CA PHE A 95 -6.42 18.16 0.16
C PHE A 95 -5.89 19.14 -0.88
N GLY A 96 -6.72 20.10 -1.25
CA GLY A 96 -6.27 21.19 -2.08
C GLY A 96 -6.87 22.54 -1.78
N GLY A 97 -6.65 23.46 -2.72
CA GLY A 97 -7.10 24.84 -2.63
C GLY A 97 -6.60 25.66 -3.81
N ILE A 98 -7.28 26.77 -4.09
CA ILE A 98 -6.87 27.68 -5.19
C ILE A 98 -5.56 28.40 -4.84
N VAL A 99 -5.45 28.91 -3.62
CA VAL A 99 -4.23 29.58 -3.13
C VAL A 99 -3.20 28.53 -2.79
N ARG A 100 -2.02 28.60 -3.41
CA ARG A 100 -0.94 27.62 -3.24
C ARG A 100 -0.31 27.69 -1.86
N THR A 101 0.15 26.54 -1.39
CA THR A 101 1.04 26.46 -0.23
C THR A 101 2.51 26.56 -0.66
N LYS A 102 3.41 26.78 0.29
CA LYS A 102 4.84 26.87 0.01
C LYS A 102 5.37 25.53 -0.51
N SER A 103 4.97 24.41 0.07
CA SER A 103 5.31 23.07 -0.42
C SER A 103 4.81 22.81 -1.85
N GLU A 104 3.64 23.36 -2.23
CA GLU A 104 3.11 23.28 -3.60
C GLU A 104 3.93 24.12 -4.60
N GLU A 105 4.45 25.28 -4.18
CA GLU A 105 5.27 26.16 -5.02
C GLU A 105 6.73 25.72 -5.14
N GLU A 106 7.31 25.20 -4.07
CA GLU A 106 8.72 24.82 -4.00
C GLU A 106 9.00 23.40 -4.53
N THR A 107 7.96 22.60 -4.77
CA THR A 107 8.12 21.26 -5.33
C THR A 107 8.66 21.36 -6.78
N PRO A 108 9.82 20.75 -7.09
CA PRO A 108 10.39 20.79 -8.43
C PRO A 108 9.44 20.20 -9.47
N CYS A 109 9.43 20.74 -10.68
CA CYS A 109 8.63 20.22 -11.78
C CYS A 109 8.99 18.76 -12.12
N GLU A 110 10.25 18.37 -11.91
CA GLU A 110 10.78 17.03 -12.16
C GLU A 110 10.50 16.05 -11.00
N ALA A 111 9.90 16.51 -9.90
CA ALA A 111 9.53 15.63 -8.80
C ALA A 111 8.46 14.62 -9.24
N PHE A 112 8.56 13.39 -8.74
CA PHE A 112 7.58 12.32 -8.99
C PHE A 112 6.14 12.75 -8.69
N TRP A 113 5.93 13.55 -7.65
CA TRP A 113 4.62 14.13 -7.32
C TRP A 113 4.71 15.66 -7.37
N ASN A 114 4.38 16.24 -8.52
CA ASN A 114 4.54 17.68 -8.81
C ASN A 114 3.18 18.42 -8.90
N LEU A 115 3.25 19.74 -9.10
CA LEU A 115 2.09 20.61 -9.14
C LEU A 115 1.14 20.34 -10.31
N GLU A 116 1.68 19.90 -11.46
CA GLU A 116 0.87 19.56 -12.63
C GLU A 116 -0.01 18.35 -12.34
N MET A 117 0.59 17.27 -11.82
CA MET A 117 -0.14 16.06 -11.42
C MET A 117 -1.20 16.40 -10.39
N TYR A 118 -0.83 17.10 -9.33
CA TYR A 118 -1.75 17.55 -8.29
C TYR A 118 -3.00 18.23 -8.88
N ASN A 119 -2.81 19.19 -9.80
CA ASN A 119 -3.92 19.93 -10.41
C ASN A 119 -4.79 19.05 -11.30
N ARG A 120 -4.13 18.16 -12.02
CA ARG A 120 -4.77 17.23 -12.94
C ARG A 120 -5.64 16.22 -12.19
N PHE A 121 -5.13 15.60 -11.12
CA PHE A 121 -5.90 14.65 -10.31
C PHE A 121 -7.16 15.29 -9.75
N TRP A 122 -7.06 16.53 -9.27
CA TRP A 122 -8.24 17.26 -8.85
C TRP A 122 -9.22 17.52 -9.99
N ARG A 123 -8.74 17.97 -11.16
CA ARG A 123 -9.60 18.20 -12.33
C ARG A 123 -10.38 16.94 -12.76
N LEU A 124 -9.74 15.76 -12.70
CA LEU A 124 -10.37 14.49 -13.02
C LEU A 124 -11.38 14.04 -11.94
N SER A 125 -11.10 14.38 -10.68
CA SER A 125 -11.84 13.87 -9.52
C SER A 125 -13.05 14.70 -9.10
N ILE A 126 -13.11 15.99 -9.43
CA ILE A 126 -14.14 16.90 -8.91
C ILE A 126 -15.28 17.14 -9.92
N PRO A 127 -16.50 17.47 -9.46
CA PRO A 127 -17.63 17.76 -10.35
C PRO A 127 -17.29 18.75 -11.47
N ASP A 128 -17.91 18.59 -12.64
CA ASP A 128 -17.66 19.47 -13.78
C ASP A 128 -17.95 20.94 -13.44
N GLY A 129 -17.01 21.82 -13.81
CA GLY A 129 -17.09 23.24 -13.50
C GLY A 129 -16.70 23.62 -12.06
N ALA A 130 -16.38 22.65 -11.20
CA ALA A 130 -15.87 22.93 -9.86
C ALA A 130 -14.41 23.43 -9.88
N THR A 131 -14.00 24.07 -8.79
CA THR A 131 -12.64 24.59 -8.58
C THR A 131 -11.94 23.84 -7.45
N LEU A 132 -10.66 24.12 -7.23
CA LEU A 132 -9.91 23.56 -6.10
C LEU A 132 -10.40 24.04 -4.72
N ASP A 133 -11.31 25.02 -4.66
CA ASP A 133 -11.98 25.43 -3.41
C ASP A 133 -13.35 24.75 -3.22
N HIS A 134 -13.66 23.75 -4.05
CA HIS A 134 -14.82 22.90 -3.84
C HIS A 134 -14.72 22.18 -2.48
N PRO A 135 -15.84 21.97 -1.75
CA PRO A 135 -15.80 21.37 -0.40
C PRO A 135 -15.13 19.99 -0.31
N PHE A 136 -15.20 19.19 -1.38
CA PHE A 136 -14.51 17.90 -1.42
C PHE A 136 -12.98 18.01 -1.50
N VAL A 137 -12.47 19.15 -1.98
CA VAL A 137 -11.06 19.41 -2.20
C VAL A 137 -10.44 20.11 -1.01
N ASN A 138 -11.06 21.21 -0.59
CA ASN A 138 -10.52 22.13 0.41
C ASN A 138 -11.43 22.11 1.65
N PRO A 139 -11.11 21.36 2.72
CA PRO A 139 -11.92 21.30 3.94
C PRO A 139 -12.19 22.64 4.61
N PHE A 140 -11.33 23.64 4.35
CA PHE A 140 -11.41 24.98 4.93
C PHE A 140 -11.57 26.07 3.86
N GLY A 141 -12.00 25.68 2.66
CA GLY A 141 -12.29 26.59 1.57
C GLY A 141 -13.52 27.45 1.83
N PRO A 142 -13.71 28.53 1.05
CA PRO A 142 -14.83 29.46 1.22
C PRO A 142 -16.20 28.81 1.04
N LEU A 143 -16.29 27.70 0.29
CA LEU A 143 -17.52 26.96 0.05
C LEU A 143 -17.76 25.85 1.07
N SER A 144 -16.78 25.56 1.94
CA SER A 144 -16.79 24.39 2.81
C SER A 144 -17.62 24.62 4.07
N PRO A 145 -18.32 23.58 4.56
CA PRO A 145 -19.13 23.72 5.76
C PRO A 145 -18.26 24.05 6.98
N CYS A 146 -18.81 24.86 7.89
CA CYS A 146 -18.10 25.24 9.11
C CYS A 146 -17.94 24.04 10.05
N LEU A 147 -16.70 23.58 10.25
CA LEU A 147 -16.40 22.43 11.12
C LEU A 147 -16.50 22.74 12.62
N LYS A 148 -16.71 24.01 13.02
CA LYS A 148 -16.81 24.40 14.44
C LYS A 148 -17.92 23.63 15.17
N GLY A 149 -19.10 23.51 14.55
CA GLY A 149 -20.26 22.80 15.11
C GLY A 149 -20.24 21.28 14.91
N VAL A 150 -19.33 20.75 14.09
CA VAL A 150 -19.27 19.31 13.79
C VAL A 150 -18.49 18.59 14.88
N ALA A 151 -19.13 17.67 15.60
CA ALA A 151 -18.41 16.81 16.53
C ALA A 151 -17.65 15.74 15.74
N LEU A 152 -16.33 15.65 15.94
CA LEU A 152 -15.46 14.68 15.26
C LEU A 152 -14.84 13.74 16.30
N ASP A 153 -14.72 12.46 15.96
CA ASP A 153 -13.84 11.55 16.69
C ASP A 153 -12.36 11.91 16.48
N PRO A 154 -11.43 11.42 17.31
CA PRO A 154 -10.01 11.69 17.18
C PRO A 154 -9.45 11.44 15.77
N ILE A 155 -8.63 12.36 15.28
CA ILE A 155 -7.97 12.27 13.98
C ILE A 155 -6.45 12.21 14.20
N LEU A 156 -5.77 11.30 13.53
CA LEU A 156 -4.33 11.30 13.34
C LEU A 156 -4.03 11.69 11.89
N ALA A 157 -3.36 12.81 11.68
CA ALA A 157 -2.89 13.26 10.37
C ALA A 157 -1.38 13.02 10.27
N VAL A 158 -0.96 12.32 9.23
CA VAL A 158 0.44 11.94 9.00
C VAL A 158 0.88 12.46 7.64
N VAL A 159 2.09 13.00 7.50
CA VAL A 159 2.64 13.40 6.20
C VAL A 159 4.16 13.33 6.17
N GLY A 160 4.75 13.09 5.01
CA GLY A 160 6.19 13.22 4.79
C GLY A 160 6.62 14.67 4.61
N GLY A 161 7.74 15.06 5.23
CA GLY A 161 8.28 16.43 5.15
C GLY A 161 8.73 16.85 3.75
N GLY A 162 8.92 15.90 2.82
CA GLY A 162 9.27 16.15 1.42
C GLY A 162 8.09 16.03 0.45
N GLU A 163 6.85 15.98 0.94
CA GLU A 163 5.66 15.87 0.10
C GLU A 163 5.09 17.24 -0.28
N ILE A 164 4.56 17.35 -1.51
CA ILE A 164 3.83 18.54 -1.96
C ILE A 164 2.62 18.85 -1.06
N LEU A 165 2.04 17.83 -0.42
CA LEU A 165 0.86 17.92 0.44
C LEU A 165 1.19 18.41 1.85
N LYS A 166 2.47 18.45 2.24
CA LYS A 166 2.90 18.69 3.62
C LYS A 166 2.24 19.92 4.25
N ASP A 167 2.32 21.08 3.59
CA ASP A 167 1.75 22.32 4.16
C ASP A 167 0.21 22.29 4.23
N ARG A 168 -0.47 21.57 3.32
CA ARG A 168 -1.94 21.39 3.39
C ARG A 168 -2.33 20.57 4.60
N VAL A 169 -1.62 19.48 4.85
CA VAL A 169 -1.87 18.60 6.00
C VAL A 169 -1.56 19.32 7.31
N GLU A 170 -0.46 20.08 7.35
CA GLU A 170 -0.09 20.92 8.50
C GLU A 170 -1.17 21.99 8.77
N ASP A 171 -1.60 22.74 7.75
CA ASP A 171 -2.65 23.76 7.87
C ASP A 171 -3.97 23.15 8.34
N TYR A 172 -4.35 22.00 7.77
CA TYR A 172 -5.54 21.25 8.18
C TYR A 172 -5.50 20.88 9.66
N ALA A 173 -4.38 20.30 10.13
CA ALA A 173 -4.23 19.91 11.52
C ALA A 173 -4.25 21.10 12.47
N ARG A 174 -3.55 22.18 12.11
CA ARG A 174 -3.54 23.44 12.87
C ARG A 174 -4.95 24.00 13.03
N ARG A 175 -5.72 24.12 11.94
CA ARG A 175 -7.09 24.67 11.98
C ARG A 175 -8.06 23.81 12.78
N LEU A 176 -7.98 22.48 12.68
CA LEU A 176 -8.80 21.60 13.51
C LEU A 176 -8.46 21.74 15.00
N LYS A 177 -7.18 21.89 15.34
CA LYS A 177 -6.73 22.13 16.72
C LYS A 177 -7.24 23.48 17.26
N GLU A 178 -7.20 24.54 16.45
CA GLU A 178 -7.77 25.85 16.79
C GLU A 178 -9.29 25.81 17.02
N LEU A 179 -9.99 24.93 16.30
CA LEU A 179 -11.42 24.64 16.50
C LEU A 179 -11.69 23.71 17.71
N GLY A 180 -10.66 23.36 18.50
CA GLY A 180 -10.77 22.51 19.68
C GLY A 180 -11.04 21.03 19.37
N LYS A 181 -10.76 20.56 18.14
CA LYS A 181 -10.92 19.16 17.76
C LYS A 181 -9.72 18.34 18.25
N LYS A 182 -9.96 17.05 18.52
CA LYS A 182 -8.90 16.11 18.91
C LYS A 182 -8.16 15.66 17.65
N ILE A 183 -7.05 16.31 17.36
CA ILE A 183 -6.18 15.95 16.24
C ILE A 183 -4.72 15.87 16.68
N GLU A 184 -4.04 14.82 16.24
CA GLU A 184 -2.59 14.67 16.31
C GLU A 184 -2.01 14.82 14.91
N TYR A 185 -0.89 15.53 14.79
CA TYR A 185 -0.14 15.72 13.55
C TYR A 185 1.24 15.10 13.72
N VAL A 186 1.62 14.26 12.76
CA VAL A 186 2.93 13.61 12.72
C VAL A 186 3.57 13.85 11.36
N GLU A 187 4.73 14.50 11.37
CA GLU A 187 5.55 14.69 10.19
C GLU A 187 6.73 13.71 10.19
N PHE A 188 6.94 13.02 9.08
CA PHE A 188 8.14 12.21 8.86
C PHE A 188 9.15 12.97 8.01
N GLU A 189 10.18 13.50 8.65
CA GLU A 189 11.21 14.33 8.02
C GLU A 189 11.84 13.65 6.78
N GLY A 190 11.86 14.37 5.66
CA GLY A 190 12.54 13.95 4.41
C GLY A 190 11.94 12.73 3.69
N LYS A 191 10.66 12.40 3.93
CA LYS A 191 9.91 11.34 3.20
C LYS A 191 9.06 11.94 2.06
N GLN A 192 8.90 11.20 0.96
CA GLN A 192 8.16 11.58 -0.25
C GLN A 192 7.00 10.61 -0.55
N HIS A 193 6.06 11.04 -1.40
CA HIS A 193 4.90 10.26 -1.86
C HIS A 193 5.32 9.19 -2.87
N ALA A 194 4.82 7.96 -2.78
CA ALA A 194 5.12 6.86 -3.70
C ALA A 194 3.83 6.14 -4.13
N LEU A 195 3.73 5.76 -5.41
CA LEU A 195 2.65 4.89 -5.87
C LEU A 195 2.95 3.44 -5.47
N VAL A 196 2.04 2.82 -4.71
CA VAL A 196 2.11 1.41 -4.36
C VAL A 196 0.96 0.67 -5.03
N VAL A 197 1.27 -0.26 -5.94
CA VAL A 197 0.27 -1.16 -6.55
C VAL A 197 0.27 -2.46 -5.76
N THR A 198 -0.85 -2.76 -5.10
CA THR A 198 -1.04 -4.03 -4.37
C THR A 198 -2.08 -4.88 -5.09
N PRO A 199 -1.68 -5.98 -5.77
CA PRO A 199 -2.64 -6.83 -6.45
C PRO A 199 -3.46 -7.62 -5.44
N ASP A 200 -4.80 -7.58 -5.57
CA ASP A 200 -5.68 -8.51 -4.85
C ASP A 200 -5.64 -9.89 -5.55
N TYR A 201 -4.66 -10.69 -5.16
CA TYR A 201 -4.40 -11.98 -5.79
C TYR A 201 -5.24 -13.10 -5.18
N ARG A 202 -5.61 -14.08 -6.00
CA ARG A 202 -6.40 -15.23 -5.55
C ARG A 202 -5.66 -16.05 -4.51
N LEU A 203 -6.37 -16.40 -3.43
CA LEU A 203 -5.82 -17.09 -2.27
C LEU A 203 -6.01 -18.62 -2.32
N ALA A 204 -5.03 -19.33 -1.78
CA ALA A 204 -5.13 -20.74 -1.44
C ALA A 204 -6.05 -20.95 -0.22
N PRO A 205 -6.71 -22.12 -0.07
CA PRO A 205 -6.61 -23.33 -0.90
C PRO A 205 -7.50 -23.32 -2.15
N LYS A 206 -8.41 -22.33 -2.28
CA LYS A 206 -9.35 -22.25 -3.41
C LYS A 206 -8.62 -22.12 -4.75
N HIS A 207 -7.53 -21.35 -4.76
CA HIS A 207 -6.67 -21.15 -5.92
C HIS A 207 -5.20 -21.43 -5.53
N LYS A 208 -4.72 -22.63 -5.84
CA LYS A 208 -3.35 -23.08 -5.54
C LYS A 208 -2.33 -22.41 -6.47
N LEU A 209 -1.05 -22.46 -6.11
CA LEU A 209 0.05 -21.99 -6.97
C LEU A 209 -0.04 -22.62 -8.37
N PRO A 210 0.20 -21.85 -9.45
CA PRO A 210 0.75 -20.49 -9.47
C PRO A 210 -0.26 -19.34 -9.45
N ALA A 211 -1.55 -19.55 -9.13
CA ALA A 211 -2.59 -18.53 -9.30
C ALA A 211 -2.22 -17.13 -8.77
N ALA A 212 -1.67 -17.05 -7.55
CA ALA A 212 -1.24 -15.78 -6.96
C ALA A 212 -0.12 -15.08 -7.75
N ILE A 213 0.84 -15.86 -8.29
CA ILE A 213 1.94 -15.35 -9.12
C ILE A 213 1.41 -14.91 -10.50
N ASP A 214 0.43 -15.62 -11.04
CA ASP A 214 -0.26 -15.21 -12.27
C ASP A 214 -1.00 -13.89 -12.09
N ASP A 215 -1.68 -13.70 -10.96
CA ASP A 215 -2.41 -12.45 -10.68
C ASP A 215 -1.45 -11.27 -10.48
N ALA A 216 -0.33 -11.48 -9.77
CA ALA A 216 0.71 -10.45 -9.65
C ALA A 216 1.36 -10.11 -11.02
N HIS A 217 1.51 -11.10 -11.91
CA HIS A 217 1.97 -10.86 -13.26
C HIS A 217 0.92 -10.11 -14.11
N ASN A 218 -0.36 -10.45 -13.97
CA ASN A 218 -1.44 -9.76 -14.66
C ASN A 218 -1.56 -8.30 -14.20
N ALA A 219 -1.32 -8.00 -12.92
CA ALA A 219 -1.26 -6.64 -12.43
C ALA A 219 -0.13 -5.82 -13.08
N LEU A 220 1.04 -6.42 -13.33
CA LEU A 220 2.11 -5.76 -14.09
C LEU A 220 1.76 -5.60 -15.58
N LYS A 221 1.03 -6.55 -16.16
CA LYS A 221 0.53 -6.41 -17.54
C LYS A 221 -0.49 -5.31 -17.67
N TRP A 222 -1.43 -5.25 -16.74
CA TRP A 222 -2.37 -4.15 -16.63
C TRP A 222 -1.61 -2.82 -16.50
N LEU A 223 -0.64 -2.72 -15.57
CA LEU A 223 0.17 -1.52 -15.43
C LEU A 223 0.92 -1.15 -16.71
N LYS A 224 1.37 -2.14 -17.50
CA LYS A 224 1.96 -1.90 -18.82
C LYS A 224 0.93 -1.36 -19.81
N GLU A 225 -0.25 -1.95 -19.86
CA GLU A 225 -1.33 -1.52 -20.75
C GLU A 225 -1.71 -0.08 -20.45
N GLU A 226 -1.79 0.28 -19.16
CA GLU A 226 -1.97 1.65 -18.70
C GLU A 226 -0.81 2.57 -19.12
N ALA A 227 0.43 2.09 -19.04
CA ALA A 227 1.62 2.83 -19.46
C ALA A 227 1.71 3.06 -20.98
N LEU A 228 1.06 2.22 -21.80
CA LEU A 228 1.11 2.28 -23.26
C LEU A 228 -0.12 2.92 -23.89
N SER A 229 -1.23 2.99 -23.18
CA SER A 229 -2.48 3.43 -23.75
C SER A 229 -2.49 4.96 -23.92
N GLU A 230 -2.82 5.40 -25.15
CA GLU A 230 -3.03 6.81 -25.50
C GLU A 230 -4.36 7.36 -24.97
N ASN A 231 -5.23 6.47 -24.46
CA ASN A 231 -6.62 6.72 -24.08
C ASN A 231 -6.92 6.43 -22.60
N THR A 232 -5.93 5.96 -21.85
CA THR A 232 -6.00 5.81 -20.38
C THR A 232 -5.67 7.16 -19.78
N ASP A 233 -6.18 7.41 -18.57
CA ASP A 233 -5.94 8.65 -17.88
C ASP A 233 -4.43 8.96 -17.84
N MET A 234 -4.01 10.05 -18.47
CA MET A 234 -2.58 10.38 -18.59
C MET A 234 -1.86 10.65 -17.23
N TRP A 235 -2.45 10.32 -16.07
CA TRP A 235 -1.81 10.37 -14.75
C TRP A 235 -0.81 9.25 -14.48
N LEU A 236 -1.02 8.04 -15.03
CA LEU A 236 -0.04 6.94 -14.95
C LEU A 236 1.17 7.25 -15.83
N HIS A 237 0.93 7.77 -17.04
CA HIS A 237 1.98 8.07 -18.02
C HIS A 237 2.94 9.19 -17.58
N ASP A 238 2.40 10.28 -17.01
CA ASP A 238 3.21 11.44 -16.62
C ASP A 238 3.76 11.31 -15.19
N GLY A 239 3.09 10.51 -14.34
CA GLY A 239 3.35 10.40 -12.90
C GLY A 239 4.07 9.17 -12.42
N VAL A 240 4.30 8.18 -13.28
CA VAL A 240 5.04 6.98 -12.91
C VAL A 240 6.32 6.90 -13.73
N ASP A 241 7.45 6.87 -13.03
CA ASP A 241 8.71 6.46 -13.64
C ASP A 241 8.67 4.95 -13.89
N PHE A 242 8.14 4.56 -15.04
CA PHE A 242 8.08 3.16 -15.46
C PHE A 242 9.47 2.55 -15.68
N ASP A 243 10.53 3.34 -15.79
CA ASP A 243 11.91 2.85 -15.82
C ASP A 243 12.44 2.52 -14.41
N ARG A 244 11.72 2.90 -13.34
CA ARG A 244 12.13 2.71 -11.94
C ARG A 244 11.08 1.97 -11.10
N VAL A 245 10.74 0.75 -11.52
CA VAL A 245 9.81 -0.11 -10.78
C VAL A 245 10.56 -1.05 -9.84
N PHE A 246 10.06 -1.23 -8.61
CA PHE A 246 10.55 -2.23 -7.66
C PHE A 246 9.43 -3.19 -7.26
N ILE A 247 9.76 -4.46 -7.08
CA ILE A 247 8.81 -5.46 -6.57
C ILE A 247 9.17 -5.76 -5.12
N LEU A 248 8.20 -5.69 -4.21
CA LEU A 248 8.41 -5.95 -2.80
C LEU A 248 7.43 -7.00 -2.32
N GLY A 249 7.88 -7.87 -1.42
CA GLY A 249 6.97 -8.78 -0.72
C GLY A 249 7.58 -9.34 0.56
N ASP A 250 6.71 -9.56 1.55
CA ASP A 250 7.04 -10.21 2.81
C ASP A 250 6.55 -11.66 2.85
N SER A 251 7.30 -12.56 3.50
CA SER A 251 6.91 -13.95 3.69
C SER A 251 6.52 -14.63 2.37
N PHE A 252 5.25 -15.06 2.23
CA PHE A 252 4.74 -15.60 0.97
C PHE A 252 4.74 -14.56 -0.17
N GLY A 253 4.47 -13.29 0.12
CA GLY A 253 4.67 -12.20 -0.82
C GLY A 253 6.13 -12.11 -1.30
N GLY A 254 7.11 -12.40 -0.44
CA GLY A 254 8.52 -12.49 -0.82
C GLY A 254 8.81 -13.68 -1.76
N ASN A 255 8.14 -14.82 -1.53
CA ASN A 255 8.18 -15.95 -2.46
C ASN A 255 7.60 -15.57 -3.83
N MET A 256 6.42 -14.92 -3.84
CA MET A 256 5.78 -14.42 -5.05
C MET A 256 6.64 -13.42 -5.79
N ALA A 257 7.21 -12.43 -5.10
CA ALA A 257 8.10 -11.42 -5.65
C ALA A 257 9.30 -12.06 -6.37
N HIS A 258 9.95 -13.04 -5.72
CA HIS A 258 11.03 -13.81 -6.35
C HIS A 258 10.57 -14.49 -7.64
N HIS A 259 9.49 -15.27 -7.59
CA HIS A 259 9.04 -16.04 -8.75
C HIS A 259 8.50 -15.17 -9.87
N LEU A 260 7.88 -14.04 -9.55
CA LEU A 260 7.48 -13.02 -10.52
C LEU A 260 8.71 -12.47 -11.25
N VAL A 261 9.74 -12.03 -10.53
CA VAL A 261 10.96 -11.50 -11.16
C VAL A 261 11.70 -12.58 -11.96
N VAL A 262 11.75 -13.81 -11.48
CA VAL A 262 12.35 -14.93 -12.23
C VAL A 262 11.58 -15.23 -13.51
N ARG A 263 10.25 -15.16 -13.48
CA ARG A 263 9.39 -15.32 -14.67
C ARG A 263 9.66 -14.23 -15.70
N LEU A 264 9.86 -12.99 -15.24
CA LEU A 264 10.10 -11.85 -16.12
C LEU A 264 11.51 -11.84 -16.70
N GLY A 265 12.53 -12.12 -15.88
CA GLY A 265 13.93 -11.81 -16.17
C GLY A 265 14.17 -10.29 -16.37
N THR A 266 15.43 -9.83 -16.38
CA THR A 266 15.79 -8.40 -16.57
C THR A 266 15.37 -7.80 -17.93
N SER A 267 14.76 -8.58 -18.82
CA SER A 267 14.55 -8.21 -20.22
C SER A 267 13.28 -8.81 -20.78
N SER A 268 12.22 -8.86 -19.98
CA SER A 268 10.89 -9.07 -20.53
C SER A 268 10.54 -7.88 -21.42
N LYS A 269 10.86 -7.98 -22.72
CA LYS A 269 10.30 -7.11 -23.76
C LYS A 269 8.77 -7.10 -23.69
N GLU A 270 8.19 -8.18 -23.15
CA GLU A 270 6.76 -8.29 -22.87
C GLU A 270 6.28 -7.23 -21.87
N LEU A 271 7.10 -6.69 -20.96
CA LEU A 271 6.69 -5.63 -20.03
C LEU A 271 7.04 -4.19 -20.44
N ALA A 272 7.78 -3.97 -21.53
CA ALA A 272 8.11 -2.62 -21.99
C ALA A 272 6.84 -1.75 -22.13
N PRO A 273 6.82 -0.50 -21.60
CA PRO A 273 7.97 0.30 -21.15
C PRO A 273 8.43 0.06 -19.71
N ILE A 274 7.79 -0.84 -18.95
CA ILE A 274 8.12 -1.09 -17.55
C ILE A 274 9.48 -1.77 -17.39
N ARG A 275 10.33 -1.20 -16.54
CA ARG A 275 11.61 -1.76 -16.11
C ARG A 275 11.65 -1.94 -14.60
N VAL A 276 11.73 -3.21 -14.20
CA VAL A 276 11.97 -3.59 -12.80
C VAL A 276 13.46 -3.39 -12.49
N ARG A 277 13.80 -2.44 -11.61
CA ARG A 277 15.18 -2.10 -11.21
C ARG A 277 15.72 -2.97 -10.08
N GLY A 278 14.83 -3.61 -9.34
CA GLY A 278 15.19 -4.52 -8.28
C GLY A 278 13.98 -5.04 -7.53
N TYR A 279 14.23 -5.89 -6.56
CA TYR A 279 13.17 -6.41 -5.70
C TYR A 279 13.65 -6.64 -4.28
N VAL A 280 12.72 -6.45 -3.35
CA VAL A 280 12.93 -6.52 -1.91
C VAL A 280 12.17 -7.72 -1.36
N LEU A 281 12.90 -8.63 -0.74
CA LEU A 281 12.35 -9.84 -0.11
C LEU A 281 12.48 -9.72 1.40
N LEU A 282 11.35 -9.61 2.10
CA LEU A 282 11.32 -9.57 3.55
C LEU A 282 10.94 -10.96 4.07
N ALA A 283 11.88 -11.65 4.71
CA ALA A 283 11.74 -13.01 5.23
C ALA A 283 11.04 -13.97 4.24
N PRO A 284 11.51 -14.09 2.97
CA PRO A 284 10.76 -14.80 1.93
C PRO A 284 10.52 -16.27 2.30
N PHE A 285 9.28 -16.71 2.15
CA PHE A 285 8.86 -18.05 2.50
C PHE A 285 9.21 -19.04 1.39
N PHE A 286 10.44 -19.56 1.44
CA PHE A 286 10.89 -20.64 0.56
C PHE A 286 10.74 -22.00 1.22
N GLY A 287 10.30 -23.00 0.45
CA GLY A 287 10.17 -24.38 0.91
C GLY A 287 11.45 -25.21 0.75
N GLY A 288 11.30 -26.47 0.38
CA GLY A 288 12.34 -27.51 0.45
C GLY A 288 12.01 -28.57 1.49
N ILE A 289 12.74 -28.66 2.60
CA ILE A 289 12.58 -29.76 3.57
C ILE A 289 11.50 -29.46 4.64
N VAL A 290 11.18 -28.18 4.87
CA VAL A 290 10.28 -27.76 5.95
C VAL A 290 8.81 -27.97 5.56
N LYS A 291 8.18 -28.99 6.15
CA LYS A 291 6.75 -29.28 5.97
C LYS A 291 5.90 -28.35 6.82
N THR A 292 5.06 -27.55 6.18
CA THR A 292 4.07 -26.69 6.84
C THR A 292 2.67 -26.99 6.31
N LYS A 293 1.64 -26.71 7.12
CA LYS A 293 0.25 -26.76 6.67
C LYS A 293 -0.01 -25.73 5.55
N PHE A 294 0.67 -24.58 5.59
CA PHE A 294 0.60 -23.55 4.56
C PHE A 294 0.98 -24.11 3.18
N TRP A 295 2.12 -24.79 3.07
CA TRP A 295 2.50 -25.39 1.79
C TRP A 295 1.52 -26.45 1.31
N ARG A 296 0.99 -27.30 2.20
CA ARG A 296 -0.01 -28.31 1.83
C ARG A 296 -1.27 -27.69 1.20
N LEU A 297 -1.69 -26.53 1.68
CA LEU A 297 -2.86 -25.82 1.17
C LEU A 297 -2.56 -25.04 -0.11
N SER A 298 -1.33 -24.55 -0.28
CA SER A 298 -0.95 -23.66 -1.37
C SER A 298 -0.39 -24.34 -2.62
N ILE A 299 0.20 -25.53 -2.52
CA ILE A 299 0.80 -26.22 -3.68
C ILE A 299 -0.22 -27.12 -4.41
N PRO A 300 -0.07 -27.33 -5.74
CA PRO A 300 -0.90 -28.26 -6.50
C PRO A 300 -1.01 -29.65 -5.86
N ASP A 301 -2.14 -30.32 -6.05
CA ASP A 301 -2.32 -31.67 -5.51
C ASP A 301 -1.30 -32.64 -6.10
N GLY A 302 -0.66 -33.42 -5.22
CA GLY A 302 0.43 -34.33 -5.59
C GLY A 302 1.80 -33.65 -5.75
N ALA A 303 1.90 -32.32 -5.65
CA ALA A 303 3.19 -31.63 -5.67
C ALA A 303 3.96 -31.82 -4.35
N THR A 304 5.29 -31.72 -4.46
CA THR A 304 6.20 -31.76 -3.31
C THR A 304 6.67 -30.35 -2.95
N LEU A 305 7.40 -30.22 -1.84
CA LEU A 305 8.04 -28.96 -1.45
C LEU A 305 9.24 -28.58 -2.34
N ASP A 306 9.62 -29.46 -3.28
CA ASP A 306 10.59 -29.17 -4.35
C ASP A 306 9.91 -28.62 -5.62
N HIS A 307 8.61 -28.32 -5.54
CA HIS A 307 7.89 -27.64 -6.61
C HIS A 307 8.60 -26.33 -6.99
N PRO A 308 8.68 -25.98 -8.29
CA PRO A 308 9.47 -24.83 -8.76
C PRO A 308 9.02 -23.46 -8.21
N PHE A 309 7.75 -23.31 -7.80
CA PHE A 309 7.23 -22.11 -7.13
C PHE A 309 7.35 -22.12 -5.60
N VAL A 310 8.07 -23.09 -5.04
CA VAL A 310 8.21 -23.30 -3.61
C VAL A 310 9.68 -23.28 -3.22
N ASN A 311 10.49 -24.08 -3.92
CA ASN A 311 11.92 -24.15 -3.72
C ASN A 311 12.64 -23.49 -4.91
N PRO A 312 13.23 -22.29 -4.78
CA PRO A 312 13.97 -21.63 -5.86
C PRO A 312 15.12 -22.46 -6.46
N PHE A 313 15.59 -23.46 -5.71
CA PHE A 313 16.70 -24.33 -6.12
C PHE A 313 16.32 -25.81 -6.19
N GLY A 314 15.03 -26.10 -6.30
CA GLY A 314 14.53 -27.44 -6.55
C GLY A 314 15.04 -28.00 -7.89
N PRO A 315 14.96 -29.33 -8.09
CA PRO A 315 15.44 -29.99 -9.31
C PRO A 315 14.73 -29.52 -10.58
N LEU A 316 13.48 -29.07 -10.46
CA LEU A 316 12.66 -28.55 -11.56
C LEU A 316 12.66 -27.01 -11.62
N SER A 317 13.37 -26.33 -10.73
CA SER A 317 13.37 -24.88 -10.64
C SER A 317 14.26 -24.25 -11.72
N PRO A 318 13.93 -23.04 -12.19
CA PRO A 318 14.76 -22.33 -13.15
C PRO A 318 16.21 -22.19 -12.68
N ARG A 319 17.16 -22.35 -13.61
CA ARG A 319 18.58 -22.20 -13.32
C ARG A 319 18.93 -20.73 -13.16
N LEU A 320 18.82 -20.21 -11.92
CA LEU A 320 18.98 -18.79 -11.58
C LEU A 320 20.32 -18.19 -12.03
N LYS A 321 21.38 -18.99 -12.21
CA LYS A 321 22.64 -18.54 -12.81
C LYS A 321 22.42 -17.82 -14.14
N TRP A 322 21.53 -18.36 -14.99
CA TRP A 322 21.24 -17.87 -16.33
C TRP A 322 20.05 -16.90 -16.39
N VAL A 323 19.30 -16.77 -15.30
CA VAL A 323 18.24 -15.77 -15.19
C VAL A 323 18.90 -14.44 -14.85
N ALA A 324 18.74 -13.46 -15.72
CA ALA A 324 19.21 -12.12 -15.43
C ALA A 324 18.29 -11.52 -14.36
N LEU A 325 18.89 -11.09 -13.25
CA LEU A 325 18.24 -10.50 -12.08
C LEU A 325 19.01 -9.21 -11.78
N ASP A 326 18.30 -8.10 -11.58
CA ASP A 326 18.89 -6.80 -11.22
C ASP A 326 19.27 -6.77 -9.73
N LEU A 327 18.92 -5.70 -9.01
CA LEU A 327 19.25 -5.54 -7.60
C LEU A 327 18.32 -6.38 -6.73
N ILE A 328 18.88 -7.02 -5.71
CA ILE A 328 18.13 -7.86 -4.77
C ILE A 328 18.46 -7.42 -3.36
N LEU A 329 17.45 -7.03 -2.59
CA LEU A 329 17.57 -6.88 -1.14
C LEU A 329 16.84 -8.03 -0.48
N VAL A 330 17.52 -8.73 0.42
CA VAL A 330 16.94 -9.81 1.20
C VAL A 330 17.13 -9.51 2.67
N VAL A 331 16.04 -9.47 3.42
CA VAL A 331 16.03 -9.17 4.86
C VAL A 331 15.44 -10.35 5.61
N VAL A 332 15.97 -10.68 6.80
CA VAL A 332 15.39 -11.71 7.67
C VAL A 332 15.63 -11.40 9.15
N GLY A 333 14.76 -11.88 10.03
CA GLY A 333 15.05 -11.91 11.46
C GLY A 333 16.05 -13.02 11.82
N GLY A 334 16.96 -12.76 12.75
CA GLY A 334 17.90 -13.78 13.24
C GLY A 334 17.25 -14.86 14.11
N GLY A 335 16.07 -14.57 14.66
CA GLY A 335 15.34 -15.46 15.57
C GLY A 335 14.24 -16.30 14.91
N GLU A 336 14.05 -16.23 13.60
CA GLU A 336 12.94 -16.90 12.90
C GLU A 336 13.32 -18.19 12.17
N ILE A 337 12.31 -19.05 11.97
CA ILE A 337 12.47 -20.36 11.33
C ILE A 337 12.91 -20.29 9.87
N LEU A 338 12.73 -19.15 9.19
CA LEU A 338 13.10 -18.98 7.79
C LEU A 338 14.55 -18.53 7.60
N LYS A 339 15.23 -18.06 8.65
CA LYS A 339 16.59 -17.49 8.59
C LYS A 339 17.53 -18.30 7.71
N ASP A 340 17.73 -19.57 8.03
CA ASP A 340 18.73 -20.40 7.34
C ASP A 340 18.37 -20.62 5.85
N ARG A 341 17.07 -20.63 5.51
CA ARG A 341 16.61 -20.71 4.12
C ARG A 341 16.92 -19.42 3.36
N VAL A 342 16.65 -18.29 4.01
CA VAL A 342 16.88 -16.96 3.43
C VAL A 342 18.38 -16.69 3.26
N GLU A 343 19.19 -17.03 4.26
CA GLU A 343 20.65 -16.97 4.21
C GLU A 343 21.23 -17.87 3.11
N ASN A 344 20.75 -19.12 3.01
CA ASN A 344 21.17 -20.03 1.95
C ASN A 344 20.84 -19.49 0.55
N TYR A 345 19.65 -18.90 0.39
CA TYR A 345 19.24 -18.24 -0.84
C TYR A 345 20.18 -17.09 -1.20
N ALA A 346 20.45 -16.20 -0.24
CA ALA A 346 21.33 -15.05 -0.46
C ALA A 346 22.75 -15.48 -0.83
N ARG A 347 23.32 -16.44 -0.09
CA ARG A 347 24.64 -17.01 -0.34
C ARG A 347 24.75 -17.60 -1.75
N ARG A 348 23.79 -18.42 -2.17
CA ARG A 348 23.82 -19.08 -3.48
C ARG A 348 23.70 -18.08 -4.63
N LEU A 349 22.89 -17.03 -4.48
CA LEU A 349 22.81 -15.98 -5.50
C LEU A 349 24.09 -15.14 -5.57
N LYS A 350 24.73 -14.88 -4.42
CA LYS A 350 26.04 -14.22 -4.37
C LYS A 350 27.13 -15.05 -5.05
N GLU A 351 27.17 -16.37 -4.81
CA GLU A 351 28.06 -17.31 -5.49
C GLU A 351 27.82 -17.37 -7.01
N MET A 352 26.59 -17.12 -7.45
CA MET A 352 26.24 -17.00 -8.87
C MET A 352 26.57 -15.61 -9.47
N GLY A 353 27.16 -14.70 -8.69
CA GLY A 353 27.53 -13.36 -9.12
C GLY A 353 26.36 -12.38 -9.23
N LYS A 354 25.23 -12.65 -8.59
CA LYS A 354 24.08 -11.72 -8.57
C LYS A 354 24.34 -10.55 -7.60
N LYS A 355 23.76 -9.40 -7.91
CA LYS A 355 23.83 -8.19 -7.06
C LYS A 355 22.80 -8.31 -5.93
N ILE A 356 23.21 -8.98 -4.85
CA ILE A 356 22.35 -9.23 -3.69
C ILE A 356 22.95 -8.62 -2.42
N GLU A 357 22.11 -7.89 -1.70
CA GLU A 357 22.33 -7.42 -0.34
C GLU A 357 21.53 -8.31 0.63
N TYR A 358 22.19 -8.77 1.68
CA TYR A 358 21.58 -9.59 2.74
C TYR A 358 21.69 -8.85 4.06
N VAL A 359 20.56 -8.69 4.74
CA VAL A 359 20.47 -8.03 6.04
C VAL A 359 19.78 -8.95 7.03
N GLU A 360 20.46 -9.25 8.12
CA GLU A 360 19.90 -9.97 9.27
C GLU A 360 19.62 -8.99 10.41
N PHE A 361 18.42 -9.06 10.98
CA PHE A 361 18.07 -8.35 12.21
C PHE A 361 18.19 -9.31 13.40
N GLU A 362 19.30 -9.22 14.12
CA GLU A 362 19.64 -10.11 15.23
C GLU A 362 18.49 -10.24 16.25
N GLY A 363 18.15 -11.47 16.63
CA GLY A 363 17.12 -11.78 17.62
C GLY A 363 15.67 -11.51 17.20
N LYS A 364 15.42 -10.91 16.03
CA LYS A 364 14.06 -10.62 15.57
C LYS A 364 13.33 -11.84 15.03
N GLN A 365 12.04 -11.89 15.31
CA GLN A 365 11.13 -12.94 14.87
C GLN A 365 10.54 -12.65 13.48
N HIS A 366 9.89 -13.64 12.89
CA HIS A 366 9.23 -13.51 11.60
C HIS A 366 8.20 -12.38 11.66
N GLY A 367 8.16 -11.50 10.66
CA GLY A 367 7.20 -10.40 10.63
C GLY A 367 7.44 -9.29 11.66
N PHE A 368 8.62 -9.19 12.30
CA PHE A 368 8.87 -8.20 13.36
C PHE A 368 8.54 -6.74 12.96
N PHE A 369 8.68 -6.39 11.68
CA PHE A 369 8.37 -5.06 11.17
C PHE A 369 6.88 -4.88 10.85
N THR A 370 6.13 -5.95 10.64
CA THR A 370 4.66 -5.93 10.50
C THR A 370 4.01 -5.92 11.88
N ASP A 371 4.48 -6.77 12.78
CA ASP A 371 3.95 -6.92 14.14
C ASP A 371 4.30 -5.72 15.05
N HIS A 372 5.45 -5.09 14.81
CA HIS A 372 5.97 -3.95 15.57
C HIS A 372 6.45 -2.83 14.64
N SER A 373 5.56 -2.34 13.78
CA SER A 373 5.83 -1.36 12.72
C SER A 373 6.42 -0.02 13.19
N PHE A 374 6.28 0.34 14.47
CA PHE A 374 6.85 1.56 15.05
C PHE A 374 8.14 1.34 15.84
N SER A 375 8.66 0.09 15.87
CA SER A 375 9.92 -0.23 16.53
C SER A 375 11.11 0.47 15.87
N GLU A 376 12.19 0.67 16.64
CA GLU A 376 13.43 1.22 16.09
C GLU A 376 13.97 0.34 14.95
N GLU A 377 13.79 -0.97 15.04
CA GLU A 377 14.25 -1.89 14.00
C GLU A 377 13.39 -1.83 12.73
N ALA A 378 12.07 -1.61 12.87
CA ALA A 378 11.22 -1.31 11.71
C ALA A 378 11.63 0.00 11.04
N LYS A 379 11.97 1.05 11.82
CA LYS A 379 12.50 2.31 11.27
C LYS A 379 13.82 2.09 10.53
N VAL A 380 14.76 1.33 11.12
CA VAL A 380 16.04 0.98 10.48
C VAL A 380 15.80 0.22 9.19
N LEU A 381 14.90 -0.79 9.20
CA LEU A 381 14.53 -1.53 7.99
C LEU A 381 14.01 -0.61 6.88
N MET A 382 13.13 0.34 7.21
CA MET A 382 12.64 1.31 6.22
C MET A 382 13.75 2.21 5.66
N GLN A 383 14.77 2.55 6.44
CA GLN A 383 15.94 3.29 5.92
C GLN A 383 16.79 2.42 4.99
N ILE A 384 16.95 1.13 5.28
CA ILE A 384 17.64 0.19 4.39
C ILE A 384 16.90 0.04 3.07
N ILE A 385 15.58 -0.18 3.11
CA ILE A 385 14.73 -0.28 1.90
C ILE A 385 14.80 1.04 1.11
N LYS A 386 14.71 2.20 1.78
CA LYS A 386 14.88 3.51 1.13
C LYS A 386 16.26 3.62 0.48
N GLY A 387 17.33 3.27 1.19
CA GLY A 387 18.69 3.30 0.65
C GLY A 387 18.84 2.41 -0.59
N PHE A 388 18.27 1.20 -0.55
CA PHE A 388 18.26 0.26 -1.67
C PHE A 388 17.52 0.80 -2.89
N MET A 389 16.34 1.41 -2.70
CA MET A 389 15.52 1.94 -3.80
C MET A 389 16.04 3.27 -4.35
N PHE A 390 16.56 4.14 -3.48
CA PHE A 390 16.91 5.53 -3.79
C PHE A 390 18.40 5.81 -3.95
N GLY A 391 19.31 4.98 -3.42
CA GLY A 391 20.76 5.15 -3.50
C GLY A 391 21.38 4.93 -4.88
N MET A 392 20.56 4.94 -5.93
CA MET A 392 20.97 4.82 -7.32
C MET A 392 21.19 6.22 -7.91
N ASN A 393 22.45 6.67 -7.94
CA ASN A 393 22.93 7.74 -8.82
C ASN A 393 23.79 7.13 -9.93
#